data_AF-A0A2E2IRU1-F1
#
_entry.id   AF-A0A2E2IRU1-F1
#
_cell.length_a   1.000
_cell.length_b   1.000
_cell.length_c   1.000
_cell.angle_alpha   90.00
_cell.angle_beta   90.00
_cell.angle_gamma   90.00
#
_symmetry.space_group_name_H-M   'P 1'
#
loop_
_entity.id
_entity.type
_entity.pdbx_description
1 polymer ?
#
loop_
_entity_poly.entity_id
_entity_poly.type
_entity_poly.pdbx_seq_one_letter_code
_entity_poly.pdbx_strand_id
1 'polypeptide(L)'
;MNAVAEKTATFSIQLGTATSLEELTRWFEGAAVGEKVVYASGFTCPREHESVQAARRWAEAGKAHLTQDRDPIDALRWQYFITKGSVERAVVVSAARSSGRGYAGPRPDLTREQMRALMQRLRKVAHDGEPCPSYADLAKFLCLRADRRGRMRARYLIGRLESEKQIAVQPGGPTQPLVVTILKPGRARGKSTKGVTT
;
A
#
# COMPACT_ATOMS: atom_id res chain seq x y z
N MET A 1 -28.58 40.70 -24.99
CA MET A 1 -27.24 40.74 -24.37
C MET A 1 -26.80 39.30 -24.15
N ASN A 2 -25.95 38.76 -25.04
CA ASN A 2 -25.48 37.37 -24.95
C ASN A 2 -24.08 37.36 -24.32
N ALA A 3 -23.95 36.74 -23.15
CA ALA A 3 -22.68 36.56 -22.46
C ALA A 3 -21.86 35.46 -23.18
N VAL A 4 -20.76 35.87 -23.81
CA VAL A 4 -19.78 34.96 -24.38
C VAL A 4 -18.90 34.45 -23.24
N ALA A 5 -19.03 33.17 -22.89
CA ALA A 5 -18.16 32.52 -21.91
C ALA A 5 -16.75 32.36 -22.49
N GLU A 6 -15.81 33.16 -22.00
CA GLU A 6 -14.39 33.03 -22.33
C GLU A 6 -13.87 31.66 -21.83
N LYS A 7 -13.49 30.79 -22.77
CA LYS A 7 -12.80 29.54 -22.45
C LYS A 7 -11.36 29.84 -22.05
N THR A 8 -11.06 29.84 -20.75
CA THR A 8 -9.69 29.89 -20.26
C THR A 8 -8.93 28.63 -20.71
N ALA A 9 -8.04 28.77 -21.70
CA ALA A 9 -7.16 27.69 -22.13
C ALA A 9 -6.14 27.40 -21.01
N THR A 10 -6.23 26.21 -20.42
CA THR A 10 -5.26 25.75 -19.41
C THR A 10 -4.17 24.97 -20.13
N PHE A 11 -2.96 25.51 -20.18
CA PHE A 11 -1.79 24.82 -20.71
C PHE A 11 -1.06 24.09 -19.57
N SER A 12 -0.77 22.81 -19.76
CA SER A 12 0.02 22.01 -18.82
C SER A 12 1.45 21.92 -19.33
N ILE A 13 2.39 22.57 -18.64
CA ILE A 13 3.82 22.45 -18.93
C ILE A 13 4.29 21.11 -18.35
N GLN A 14 4.69 20.17 -19.20
CA GLN A 14 5.28 18.91 -18.77
C GLN A 14 6.71 19.15 -18.30
N LEU A 15 6.93 19.14 -16.98
CA LEU A 15 8.25 19.27 -16.34
C LEU A 15 8.82 17.90 -15.97
N GLY A 16 8.81 16.97 -16.92
CA GLY A 16 9.30 15.62 -16.74
C GLY A 16 9.69 14.97 -18.06
N THR A 17 10.65 14.06 -18.00
CA THR A 17 11.08 13.22 -19.11
C THR A 17 10.58 11.79 -18.89
N ALA A 18 10.30 11.09 -19.97
CA ALA A 18 9.96 9.68 -19.94
C ALA A 18 10.77 8.94 -20.99
N THR A 19 11.08 7.68 -20.71
CA THR A 19 11.71 6.76 -21.68
C THR A 19 10.78 6.56 -22.86
N SER A 20 11.32 6.29 -24.06
CA SER A 20 10.49 5.94 -25.20
C SER A 20 9.70 4.66 -24.94
N LEU A 21 8.55 4.51 -25.61
CA LEU A 21 7.75 3.28 -25.48
C LEU A 21 8.54 2.04 -25.95
N GLU A 22 9.31 2.19 -27.02
CA GLU A 22 10.10 1.09 -27.61
C GLU A 22 11.17 0.58 -26.64
N GLU A 23 11.99 1.47 -26.08
CA GLU A 23 13.03 1.08 -25.12
C GLU A 23 12.43 0.45 -23.86
N LEU A 24 11.34 1.04 -23.36
CA LEU A 24 10.67 0.51 -22.17
C LEU A 24 10.08 -0.88 -22.43
N THR A 25 9.52 -1.11 -23.62
CA THR A 25 8.97 -2.41 -24.03
C THR A 25 10.08 -3.45 -24.18
N ARG A 26 11.17 -3.08 -24.87
CA ARG A 26 12.35 -3.95 -25.03
C ARG A 26 12.93 -4.36 -23.68
N TRP A 27 13.06 -3.41 -22.75
CA TRP A 27 13.45 -3.71 -21.39
C TRP A 27 12.44 -4.66 -20.72
N PHE A 28 11.15 -4.35 -20.80
CA PHE A 28 10.12 -5.12 -20.12
C PHE A 28 10.07 -6.59 -20.58
N GLU A 29 10.30 -6.84 -21.87
CA GLU A 29 10.36 -8.19 -22.44
C GLU A 29 11.60 -8.95 -21.95
N GLY A 30 12.78 -8.31 -21.98
CA GLY A 30 14.06 -8.93 -21.59
C GLY A 30 14.35 -9.00 -20.09
N ALA A 31 13.70 -8.15 -19.28
CA ALA A 31 13.98 -8.03 -17.85
C ALA A 31 13.62 -9.30 -17.06
N ALA A 32 14.37 -9.59 -16.01
CA ALA A 32 14.02 -10.64 -15.07
C ALA A 32 12.87 -10.20 -14.15
N VAL A 33 12.12 -11.17 -13.59
CA VAL A 33 11.12 -10.87 -12.55
C VAL A 33 11.81 -10.22 -11.35
N GLY A 34 11.24 -9.12 -10.84
CA GLY A 34 11.80 -8.32 -9.76
C GLY A 34 12.81 -7.26 -10.19
N GLU A 35 13.24 -7.26 -11.46
CA GLU A 35 14.12 -6.22 -11.99
C GLU A 35 13.38 -4.88 -12.07
N LYS A 36 14.10 -3.79 -11.79
CA LYS A 36 13.56 -2.44 -11.60
C LYS A 36 14.30 -1.44 -12.49
N VAL A 37 13.55 -0.61 -13.22
CA VAL A 37 14.10 0.49 -14.04
C VAL A 37 13.31 1.78 -13.84
N VAL A 38 13.96 2.92 -14.07
CA VAL A 38 13.29 4.23 -14.16
C VAL A 38 12.65 4.35 -15.53
N TYR A 39 11.35 4.61 -15.60
CA TYR A 39 10.65 4.84 -16.87
C TYR A 39 10.27 6.31 -17.09
N ALA A 40 10.28 7.12 -16.02
CA ALA A 40 10.09 8.56 -16.10
C ALA A 40 10.77 9.27 -14.93
N SER A 41 11.12 10.55 -15.11
CA SER A 41 11.60 11.42 -14.03
C SER A 41 11.12 12.86 -14.23
N GLY A 42 10.93 13.61 -13.14
CA GLY A 42 10.43 14.99 -13.24
C GLY A 42 9.79 15.49 -11.96
N PHE A 43 9.35 16.76 -11.96
CA PHE A 43 8.57 17.32 -10.85
C PHE A 43 7.18 16.68 -10.76
N THR A 44 6.66 16.26 -11.92
CA THR A 44 5.42 15.50 -12.06
C THR A 44 5.60 14.38 -13.08
N CYS A 45 4.79 13.33 -12.96
CA CYS A 45 4.77 12.23 -13.92
C CYS A 45 4.06 12.71 -15.20
N PRO A 46 4.67 12.60 -16.39
CA PRO A 46 4.03 12.96 -17.65
C PRO A 46 2.98 11.91 -18.02
N ARG A 47 1.78 12.01 -17.42
CA ARG A 47 0.72 10.99 -17.46
C ARG A 47 0.26 10.62 -18.87
N GLU A 48 0.30 11.59 -19.78
CA GLU A 48 -0.13 11.43 -21.16
C GLU A 48 0.93 10.77 -22.04
N HIS A 49 2.15 10.62 -21.56
CA HIS A 49 3.23 10.01 -22.34
C HIS A 49 2.99 8.50 -22.52
N GLU A 50 3.21 8.00 -23.74
CA GLU A 50 2.82 6.63 -24.13
C GLU A 50 3.48 5.54 -23.28
N SER A 51 4.76 5.71 -22.94
CA SER A 51 5.49 4.77 -22.07
C SER A 51 4.93 4.74 -20.64
N VAL A 52 4.45 5.87 -20.13
CA VAL A 52 3.78 5.96 -18.82
C VAL A 52 2.43 5.25 -18.87
N GLN A 53 1.68 5.41 -19.96
CA GLN A 53 0.42 4.69 -20.16
C GLN A 53 0.65 3.17 -20.27
N ALA A 54 1.68 2.73 -20.99
CA ALA A 54 2.04 1.31 -21.10
C ALA A 54 2.42 0.71 -19.73
N ALA A 55 3.27 1.40 -18.96
CA ALA A 55 3.63 0.99 -17.61
C ALA A 55 2.41 0.82 -16.68
N ARG A 56 1.41 1.71 -16.80
CA ARG A 56 0.13 1.58 -16.07
C ARG A 56 -0.67 0.36 -16.52
N ARG A 57 -0.82 0.13 -17.82
CA ARG A 57 -1.53 -1.05 -18.35
C ARG A 57 -0.88 -2.35 -17.87
N TRP A 58 0.45 -2.42 -17.82
CA TRP A 58 1.15 -3.59 -17.28
C TRP A 58 0.93 -3.77 -15.79
N ALA A 59 0.89 -2.68 -15.02
CA ALA A 59 0.60 -2.74 -13.59
C ALA A 59 -0.85 -3.17 -13.31
N GLU A 60 -1.81 -2.66 -14.07
CA GLU A 60 -3.22 -3.06 -14.01
C GLU A 60 -3.41 -4.53 -14.39
N ALA A 61 -2.64 -5.03 -15.36
CA ALA A 61 -2.61 -6.43 -15.74
C ALA A 61 -1.82 -7.32 -14.75
N GLY A 62 -1.29 -6.77 -13.66
CA GLY A 62 -0.49 -7.51 -12.67
C GLY A 62 0.89 -7.95 -13.17
N LYS A 63 1.33 -7.48 -14.33
CA LYS A 63 2.64 -7.81 -14.92
C LYS A 63 3.77 -6.95 -14.34
N ALA A 64 3.44 -5.87 -13.64
CA ALA A 64 4.41 -4.92 -13.12
C ALA A 64 3.97 -4.24 -11.82
N HIS A 65 4.92 -3.65 -11.10
CA HIS A 65 4.68 -2.77 -9.95
C HIS A 65 5.30 -1.40 -10.20
N LEU A 66 4.52 -0.34 -9.96
CA LEU A 66 4.99 1.03 -10.10
C LEU A 66 5.32 1.62 -8.73
N THR A 67 6.52 2.17 -8.60
CA THR A 67 6.96 2.88 -7.40
C THR A 67 7.52 4.24 -7.79
N GLN A 68 7.66 5.13 -6.82
CA GLN A 68 8.32 6.41 -7.05
C GLN A 68 9.14 6.82 -5.84
N ASP A 69 10.31 7.40 -6.09
CA ASP A 69 11.21 7.89 -5.07
C ASP A 69 11.75 9.27 -5.43
N ARG A 70 12.31 9.97 -4.44
CA ARG A 70 13.02 11.22 -4.68
C ARG A 70 14.30 10.94 -5.44
N ASP A 71 14.61 11.81 -6.40
CA ASP A 71 15.91 11.75 -7.07
C ASP A 71 17.01 12.03 -6.02
N PRO A 72 18.06 11.17 -5.94
CA PRO A 72 19.11 11.32 -4.95
C PRO A 72 20.01 12.54 -5.19
N ILE A 73 20.04 13.07 -6.42
CA ILE A 73 20.82 14.25 -6.81
C ILE A 73 19.95 15.50 -6.67
N ASP A 74 18.67 15.43 -7.01
CA ASP A 74 17.71 16.54 -6.90
C ASP A 74 16.43 16.15 -6.15
N ALA A 75 16.41 16.43 -4.83
CA ALA A 75 15.28 16.09 -3.97
C ALA A 75 13.93 16.76 -4.37
N LEU A 76 13.93 17.75 -5.28
CA LEU A 76 12.69 18.33 -5.81
C LEU A 76 12.07 17.46 -6.90
N ARG A 77 12.88 16.64 -7.59
CA ARG A 77 12.43 15.75 -8.65
C ARG A 77 11.99 14.39 -8.09
N TRP A 78 11.12 13.74 -8.84
CA TRP A 78 10.70 12.37 -8.64
C TRP A 78 11.32 11.48 -9.72
N GLN A 79 11.73 10.29 -9.32
CA GLN A 79 12.00 9.18 -10.21
C GLN A 79 10.83 8.18 -10.12
N TYR A 80 10.31 7.79 -11.27
CA TYR A 80 9.22 6.83 -11.40
C TYR A 80 9.79 5.52 -11.91
N PHE A 81 9.60 4.48 -11.12
CA PHE A 81 10.15 3.16 -11.37
C PHE A 81 9.07 2.18 -11.71
N ILE A 82 9.42 1.24 -12.58
CA ILE A 82 8.65 0.04 -12.87
C ILE A 82 9.48 -1.18 -12.45
N THR A 83 8.83 -2.15 -11.84
CA THR A 83 9.41 -3.42 -11.45
C THR A 83 8.63 -4.56 -12.11
N LYS A 84 9.29 -5.50 -12.79
CA LYS A 84 8.60 -6.61 -13.45
C LYS A 84 8.03 -7.58 -12.41
N GLY A 85 6.73 -7.87 -12.49
CA GLY A 85 6.02 -8.78 -11.60
C GLY A 85 6.10 -10.24 -12.05
N SER A 86 5.87 -11.18 -11.13
CA SER A 86 5.56 -12.56 -11.51
C SER A 86 4.10 -12.68 -11.88
N VAL A 87 3.81 -13.42 -12.97
CA VAL A 87 2.44 -13.68 -13.43
C VAL A 87 1.58 -14.36 -12.34
N GLU A 88 2.20 -14.97 -11.32
CA GLU A 88 1.55 -15.66 -10.20
C GLU A 88 1.07 -14.78 -9.03
N ARG A 89 1.19 -13.45 -9.10
CA ARG A 89 0.62 -12.56 -8.07
C ARG A 89 -0.24 -11.46 -8.67
N ALA A 90 -1.36 -11.88 -9.26
CA ALA A 90 -2.56 -11.06 -9.16
C ALA A 90 -2.90 -10.93 -7.67
N VAL A 91 -3.16 -9.70 -7.24
CA VAL A 91 -3.35 -9.26 -5.85
C VAL A 91 -2.04 -8.92 -5.14
N VAL A 92 -1.98 -7.65 -4.69
CA VAL A 92 -1.19 -7.06 -3.60
C VAL A 92 -0.47 -5.77 -4.04
N VAL A 93 -1.16 -4.66 -3.76
CA VAL A 93 -0.63 -3.42 -3.16
C VAL A 93 0.03 -2.41 -4.11
N SER A 94 -0.82 -1.57 -4.72
CA SER A 94 -0.46 -0.19 -5.04
C SER A 94 -0.51 0.66 -3.76
N ALA A 95 0.49 0.50 -2.89
CA ALA A 95 0.76 1.45 -1.82
C ALA A 95 1.44 2.70 -2.40
N ALA A 96 0.89 3.86 -2.05
CA ALA A 96 1.46 5.18 -2.17
C ALA A 96 1.31 5.89 -3.53
N ARG A 97 0.20 6.62 -3.71
CA ARG A 97 0.13 8.10 -3.58
C ARG A 97 -1.12 8.65 -4.26
N SER A 98 -1.91 9.41 -3.50
CA SER A 98 -2.60 10.59 -4.04
C SER A 98 -3.11 11.45 -2.87
N SER A 99 -2.24 12.31 -2.38
CA SER A 99 -2.64 13.67 -2.02
C SER A 99 -3.14 14.36 -3.29
N GLY A 100 -4.37 14.88 -3.28
CA GLY A 100 -4.91 15.72 -4.36
C GLY A 100 -6.26 15.23 -4.89
N ARG A 101 -7.28 16.05 -4.66
CA ARG A 101 -8.72 15.85 -4.90
C ARG A 101 -9.09 15.46 -6.34
N GLY A 102 -10.20 14.70 -6.44
CA GLY A 102 -11.20 14.91 -7.49
C GLY A 102 -11.36 13.81 -8.55
N TYR A 103 -11.89 12.64 -8.20
CA TYR A 103 -13.12 12.07 -8.79
C TYR A 103 -13.48 10.75 -8.08
N ALA A 104 -14.75 10.62 -7.72
CA ALA A 104 -15.29 9.61 -6.84
C ALA A 104 -15.68 8.32 -7.58
N GLY A 105 -14.86 7.28 -7.42
CA GLY A 105 -15.36 5.91 -7.32
C GLY A 105 -15.02 5.42 -5.91
N PRO A 106 -15.81 4.53 -5.27
CA PRO A 106 -15.51 4.04 -3.93
C PRO A 106 -14.25 3.17 -4.01
N ARG A 107 -13.08 3.79 -3.92
CA ARG A 107 -11.85 3.08 -3.59
C ARG A 107 -12.13 2.38 -2.26
N PRO A 108 -11.90 1.06 -2.14
CA PRO A 108 -11.98 0.42 -0.85
C PRO A 108 -11.04 1.19 0.08
N ASP A 109 -11.59 1.65 1.20
CA ASP A 109 -10.83 2.38 2.20
C ASP A 109 -9.67 1.45 2.59
N LEU A 110 -8.46 1.76 2.13
CA LEU A 110 -7.26 0.93 2.33
C LEU A 110 -7.09 0.57 3.82
N THR A 111 -7.59 1.45 4.70
CA THR A 111 -7.69 1.21 6.14
C THR A 111 -8.63 0.06 6.48
N ARG A 112 -9.83 -0.02 5.87
CA ARG A 112 -10.79 -1.12 6.08
C ARG A 112 -10.24 -2.45 5.57
N GLU A 113 -9.58 -2.48 4.42
CA GLU A 113 -8.94 -3.71 3.92
C GLU A 113 -7.80 -4.17 4.84
N GLN A 114 -6.94 -3.24 5.25
CA GLN A 114 -5.88 -3.50 6.24
C GLN A 114 -6.45 -4.01 7.57
N MET A 115 -7.54 -3.42 8.06
CA MET A 115 -8.24 -3.85 9.26
C MET A 115 -8.85 -5.25 9.09
N ARG A 116 -9.46 -5.55 7.94
CA ARG A 116 -10.02 -6.86 7.64
C ARG A 116 -8.93 -7.94 7.59
N ALA A 117 -7.82 -7.67 6.91
CA ALA A 117 -6.68 -8.58 6.84
C ALA A 117 -6.04 -8.80 8.22
N LEU A 118 -5.85 -7.73 8.98
CA LEU A 118 -5.36 -7.78 10.36
C LEU A 118 -6.28 -8.65 11.23
N MET A 119 -7.59 -8.43 11.15
CA MET A 119 -8.57 -9.20 11.91
C MET A 119 -8.58 -10.69 11.52
N GLN A 120 -8.43 -11.01 10.24
CA GLN A 120 -8.28 -12.40 9.78
C GLN A 120 -7.02 -13.06 10.34
N ARG A 121 -5.88 -12.34 10.35
CA ARG A 121 -4.64 -12.84 10.93
C ARG A 121 -4.78 -13.10 12.43
N LEU A 122 -5.36 -12.16 13.16
CA LEU A 122 -5.61 -12.33 14.60
C LEU A 122 -6.54 -13.51 14.88
N ARG A 123 -7.60 -13.69 14.08
CA ARG A 123 -8.50 -14.85 14.18
C ARG A 123 -7.78 -16.17 13.97
N LYS A 124 -6.88 -16.24 13.00
CA LYS A 124 -6.07 -17.43 12.75
C LYS A 124 -5.16 -17.73 13.94
N VAL A 125 -4.38 -16.75 14.39
CA VAL A 125 -3.49 -16.90 15.56
C VAL A 125 -4.27 -17.32 16.81
N ALA A 126 -5.42 -16.71 17.07
CA ALA A 126 -6.27 -17.06 18.21
C ALA A 126 -6.95 -18.43 18.07
N HIS A 127 -7.17 -18.90 16.83
CA HIS A 127 -7.66 -20.25 16.57
C HIS A 127 -6.55 -21.28 16.83
N ASP A 128 -5.33 -20.97 16.39
CA ASP A 128 -4.16 -21.84 16.46
C ASP A 128 -3.51 -21.84 17.86
N GLY A 129 -4.00 -21.00 18.80
CA GLY A 129 -3.48 -20.90 20.16
C GLY A 129 -2.10 -20.25 20.25
N GLU A 130 -1.66 -19.59 19.18
CA GLU A 130 -0.35 -18.97 19.09
C GLU A 130 -0.31 -17.63 19.86
N PRO A 131 0.87 -17.21 20.33
CA PRO A 131 1.05 -15.87 20.90
C PRO A 131 0.77 -14.79 19.85
N CYS A 132 0.27 -13.62 20.29
CA CYS A 132 0.04 -12.53 19.36
C CYS A 132 1.37 -12.09 18.70
N PRO A 133 1.41 -11.95 17.36
CA PRO A 133 2.59 -11.45 16.66
C PRO A 133 2.98 -10.06 17.14
N SER A 134 4.27 -9.74 17.07
CA SER A 134 4.77 -8.40 17.41
C SER A 134 4.25 -7.36 16.42
N TYR A 135 4.28 -6.06 16.78
CA TYR A 135 3.93 -4.99 15.84
C TYR A 135 4.83 -4.97 14.59
N ALA A 136 6.07 -5.47 14.68
CA ALA A 136 6.94 -5.60 13.53
C ALA A 136 6.45 -6.71 12.58
N ASP A 137 6.00 -7.84 13.12
CA ASP A 137 5.49 -8.96 12.32
C ASP A 137 4.12 -8.64 11.72
N LEU A 138 3.26 -7.94 12.47
CA LEU A 138 2.00 -7.40 11.94
C LEU A 138 2.25 -6.40 10.81
N ALA A 139 3.26 -5.53 10.94
CA ALA A 139 3.63 -4.61 9.87
C ALA A 139 4.11 -5.36 8.62
N LYS A 140 4.96 -6.37 8.77
CA LYS A 140 5.42 -7.24 7.67
C LYS A 140 4.23 -7.95 6.99
N PHE A 141 3.33 -8.54 7.78
CA PHE A 141 2.13 -9.22 7.27
C PHE A 141 1.24 -8.29 6.45
N LEU A 142 1.09 -7.03 6.89
CA LEU A 142 0.32 -6.00 6.17
C LEU A 142 1.09 -5.35 5.01
N CYS A 143 2.26 -5.89 4.64
CA CYS A 143 3.15 -5.31 3.62
C CYS A 143 3.48 -3.82 3.90
N LEU A 144 3.54 -3.45 5.18
CA LEU A 144 4.00 -2.13 5.62
C LEU A 144 5.52 -2.11 5.71
N ARG A 145 6.11 -0.91 5.68
CA ARG A 145 7.55 -0.71 5.86
C ARG A 145 8.00 -1.36 7.18
N ALA A 146 9.12 -2.08 7.17
CA ALA A 146 9.67 -2.72 8.38
C ALA A 146 10.29 -1.73 9.40
N ASP A 147 10.17 -0.42 9.15
CA ASP A 147 10.73 0.64 9.97
C ASP A 147 9.77 1.08 11.10
N ARG A 148 10.20 2.10 11.85
CA ARG A 148 9.40 2.70 12.94
C ARG A 148 8.00 3.13 12.47
N ARG A 149 7.86 3.62 11.23
CA ARG A 149 6.57 4.13 10.71
C ARG A 149 5.59 2.98 10.46
N GLY A 150 6.04 1.85 9.91
CA GLY A 150 5.16 0.69 9.73
C GLY A 150 4.71 0.08 11.06
N ARG A 151 5.61 -0.01 12.06
CA ARG A 151 5.24 -0.45 13.42
C ARG A 151 4.20 0.46 14.06
N MET A 152 4.37 1.79 13.94
CA MET A 152 3.39 2.77 14.44
C MET A 152 2.03 2.63 13.73
N ARG A 153 2.04 2.35 12.42
CA ARG A 153 0.81 2.13 11.66
C ARG A 153 0.09 0.84 12.08
N ALA A 154 0.82 -0.26 12.28
CA ALA A 154 0.24 -1.50 12.81
C ALA A 154 -0.38 -1.30 14.20
N ARG A 155 0.31 -0.56 15.09
CA ARG A 155 -0.21 -0.19 16.41
C ARG A 155 -1.48 0.65 16.32
N TYR A 156 -1.52 1.62 15.41
CA TYR A 156 -2.73 2.42 15.16
C TYR A 156 -3.91 1.57 14.71
N LEU A 157 -3.70 0.60 13.80
CA LEU A 157 -4.76 -0.28 13.32
C LEU A 157 -5.31 -1.20 14.42
N ILE A 158 -4.44 -1.71 15.31
CA ILE A 158 -4.86 -2.46 16.51
C ILE A 158 -5.69 -1.58 17.44
N GLY A 159 -5.22 -0.37 17.77
CA GLY A 159 -5.96 0.56 18.62
C GLY A 159 -7.31 0.96 18.02
N ARG A 160 -7.41 1.02 16.68
CA ARG A 160 -8.68 1.27 16.00
C ARG A 160 -9.65 0.08 16.13
N LEU A 161 -9.20 -1.16 15.93
CA LEU A 161 -10.02 -2.36 16.13
C LEU A 161 -10.51 -2.47 17.58
N GLU A 162 -9.68 -2.05 18.54
CA GLU A 162 -10.05 -1.97 19.96
C GLU A 162 -11.11 -0.89 20.21
N SER A 163 -10.93 0.32 19.65
CA SER A 163 -11.92 1.40 19.77
C SER A 163 -13.28 1.05 19.16
N GLU A 164 -13.27 0.24 18.11
CA GLU A 164 -14.47 -0.29 17.45
C GLU A 164 -15.05 -1.53 18.18
N LYS A 165 -14.50 -1.91 19.34
CA LYS A 165 -14.90 -3.06 20.17
C LYS A 165 -14.89 -4.39 19.42
N GLN A 166 -14.05 -4.53 18.40
CA GLN A 166 -13.85 -5.80 17.69
C GLN A 166 -12.86 -6.71 18.42
N ILE A 167 -11.92 -6.11 19.14
CA ILE A 167 -10.92 -6.80 19.95
C ILE A 167 -10.78 -6.12 21.31
N ALA A 168 -10.23 -6.84 22.28
CA ALA A 168 -9.72 -6.28 23.53
C ALA A 168 -8.23 -6.62 23.64
N VAL A 169 -7.39 -5.63 23.93
CA VAL A 169 -5.94 -5.82 24.05
C VAL A 169 -5.56 -5.79 25.52
N GLN A 170 -4.87 -6.84 25.98
CA GLN A 170 -4.22 -6.85 27.27
C GLN A 170 -2.72 -6.63 27.06
N PRO A 171 -2.12 -5.61 27.72
CA PRO A 171 -0.68 -5.41 27.64
C PRO A 171 0.02 -6.64 28.21
N GLY A 172 0.93 -7.23 27.42
CA GLY A 172 1.88 -8.21 27.93
C GLY A 172 2.92 -7.50 28.79
N GLY A 173 3.43 -8.18 29.81
CA GLY A 173 4.60 -7.71 30.57
C GLY A 173 5.86 -7.58 29.68
N PRO A 174 6.99 -7.13 30.24
CA PRO A 174 8.23 -6.89 29.48
C PRO A 174 8.76 -8.12 28.73
N THR A 175 8.41 -9.33 29.17
CA THR A 175 8.80 -10.61 28.56
C THR A 175 7.62 -11.38 27.96
N GLN A 176 6.40 -10.86 28.06
CA GLN A 176 5.19 -11.56 27.61
C GLN A 176 4.62 -10.89 26.36
N PRO A 177 4.23 -11.66 25.33
CA PRO A 177 3.58 -11.10 24.16
C PRO A 177 2.24 -10.47 24.53
N LEU A 178 1.79 -9.52 23.71
CA LEU A 178 0.46 -8.94 23.82
C LEU A 178 -0.60 -10.06 23.77
N VAL A 179 -1.65 -9.94 24.56
CA VAL A 179 -2.79 -10.86 24.48
C VAL A 179 -3.94 -10.12 23.83
N VAL A 180 -4.36 -10.58 22.66
CA VAL A 180 -5.49 -10.02 21.93
C VAL A 180 -6.67 -10.97 22.04
N THR A 181 -7.80 -10.46 22.50
CA THR A 181 -9.06 -11.21 22.61
C THR A 181 -10.04 -10.73 21.57
N ILE A 182 -10.54 -11.65 20.73
CA ILE A 182 -11.45 -11.33 19.63
C ILE A 182 -12.88 -11.36 20.12
N LEU A 183 -13.52 -10.20 20.15
CA LEU A 183 -14.89 -10.04 20.64
C LEU A 183 -15.88 -10.45 19.53
N LYS A 184 -16.93 -11.19 19.90
CA LYS A 184 -18.09 -11.39 19.02
C LYS A 184 -19.06 -10.22 19.23
N PRO A 185 -19.71 -9.70 18.17
CA PRO A 185 -20.79 -8.74 18.36
C PRO A 185 -21.85 -9.36 19.29
N GLY A 186 -22.15 -8.67 20.39
CA GLY A 186 -23.13 -9.09 21.40
C GLY A 186 -22.65 -10.06 22.48
N ARG A 187 -21.35 -10.39 22.59
CA ARG A 187 -20.82 -11.21 23.71
C ARG A 187 -19.58 -10.61 24.35
N ALA A 188 -19.58 -10.57 25.68
CA ALA A 188 -18.46 -10.08 26.50
C ALA A 188 -17.25 -11.04 26.59
N ARG A 189 -17.33 -12.24 25.99
CA ARG A 189 -16.24 -13.23 25.99
C ARG A 189 -15.89 -13.68 24.57
N GLY A 190 -14.59 -13.59 24.26
CA GLY A 190 -13.98 -13.86 22.97
C GLY A 190 -12.91 -14.96 23.02
N LYS A 191 -12.45 -15.43 21.87
CA LYS A 191 -11.25 -16.29 21.80
C LYS A 191 -9.98 -15.43 21.96
N SER A 192 -9.02 -15.92 22.74
CA SER A 192 -7.84 -15.16 23.15
C SER A 192 -6.56 -15.79 22.60
N THR A 193 -5.58 -14.96 22.23
CA THR A 193 -4.23 -15.40 21.81
C THR A 193 -3.31 -15.72 22.99
N LYS A 194 -3.85 -16.19 24.13
CA LYS A 194 -3.01 -16.66 25.24
C LYS A 194 -2.32 -17.95 24.79
N GLY A 195 -1.05 -17.83 24.41
CA GLY A 195 -0.17 -18.99 24.29
C GLY A 195 -0.10 -19.68 25.65
N VAL A 196 -0.33 -20.98 25.68
CA VAL A 196 -0.07 -21.81 26.85
C VAL A 196 1.45 -21.88 26.98
N THR A 197 2.04 -21.03 27.81
CA THR A 197 3.40 -21.25 28.29
C THR A 197 3.33 -22.44 29.24
N THR A 198 3.69 -23.62 28.74
CA THR A 198 4.05 -24.77 29.60
C THR A 198 5.54 -24.69 29.84
#